data_AF-A0A1M6M7Z2-F1
#
_entry.id   AF-A0A1M6M7Z2-F1
#
_cell.length_a   1.000
_cell.length_b   1.000
_cell.length_c   1.000
_cell.angle_alpha   90.00
_cell.angle_beta   90.00
_cell.angle_gamma   90.00
#
_symmetry.space_group_name_H-M   'P 1'
#
loop_
_entity.id
_entity.type
_entity.pdbx_description
1 polymer ?
#
loop_
_entity_poly.entity_id
_entity_poly.type
_entity_poly.pdbx_seq_one_letter_code
_entity_poly.pdbx_strand_id
1 'polypeptide(L)'
;MFGKDLAKYTFTEQCEEVKDLHLEDGTKKIFLNMTSKNGSKDLISLLQYMKETDIDNPEIIVKDERIVELDQIVREVKESEEWEAVKMNILEVGVKRGLEQGLERGLEQGEELFASLTERLISDDRVEDLKQAAKDKKLRSKLYQEYGLVKTKKK
;
A
#
# COMPACT_ATOMS: atom_id res chain seq x y z
N MET A 1 -14.96 -28.73 15.07
CA MET A 1 -16.25 -28.11 14.70
C MET A 1 -17.38 -29.06 15.04
N PHE A 2 -18.31 -28.68 15.94
CA PHE A 2 -19.50 -29.40 16.46
C PHE A 2 -19.41 -30.92 16.77
N GLY A 3 -18.22 -31.53 16.74
CA GLY A 3 -17.97 -32.91 17.13
C GLY A 3 -18.44 -33.99 16.15
N LYS A 4 -18.89 -33.64 14.94
CA LYS A 4 -19.47 -34.60 13.97
C LYS A 4 -18.72 -34.70 12.63
N ASP A 5 -17.60 -33.97 12.49
CA ASP A 5 -16.77 -33.94 11.29
C ASP A 5 -17.60 -33.92 9.98
N LEU A 6 -18.58 -33.02 9.88
CA LEU A 6 -19.29 -32.74 8.64
C LEU A 6 -18.70 -31.50 7.97
N ALA A 7 -18.72 -31.47 6.63
CA ALA A 7 -18.35 -30.30 5.84
C ALA A 7 -19.38 -29.17 5.90
N LYS A 8 -20.65 -29.49 6.17
CA LYS A 8 -21.76 -28.53 6.26
C LYS A 8 -22.65 -28.83 7.46
N TYR A 9 -22.93 -27.81 8.25
CA TYR A 9 -23.94 -27.83 9.30
C TYR A 9 -25.01 -26.80 8.96
N THR A 10 -26.27 -27.16 9.11
CA THR A 10 -27.40 -26.24 8.90
C THR A 10 -28.22 -26.24 10.17
N PHE A 11 -28.37 -25.06 10.76
CA PHE A 11 -29.13 -24.85 11.99
C PHE A 11 -30.36 -23.97 11.70
N THR A 12 -31.42 -24.28 12.41
CA THR A 12 -32.69 -23.55 12.46
C THR A 12 -33.03 -23.29 13.92
N GLU A 13 -33.72 -22.19 14.20
CA GLU A 13 -34.20 -21.90 15.56
C GLU A 13 -35.31 -22.90 15.93
N GLN A 14 -35.14 -23.56 17.08
CA GLN A 14 -36.06 -24.57 17.60
C GLN A 14 -36.38 -24.26 19.07
N CYS A 15 -37.64 -24.49 19.47
CA CYS A 15 -38.06 -24.43 20.86
C CYS A 15 -37.30 -25.47 21.71
N GLU A 16 -36.86 -25.07 22.90
CA GLU A 16 -36.11 -25.94 23.81
C GLU A 16 -37.02 -26.96 24.51
N GLU A 17 -38.25 -26.56 24.85
CA GLU A 17 -39.22 -27.39 25.56
C GLU A 17 -39.92 -28.40 24.67
N VAL A 18 -40.17 -28.06 23.41
CA VAL A 18 -40.91 -28.88 22.45
C VAL A 18 -40.00 -29.29 21.31
N LYS A 19 -39.67 -30.59 21.28
CA LYS A 19 -38.87 -31.18 20.22
C LYS A 19 -39.55 -31.00 18.86
N ASP A 20 -38.77 -30.66 17.83
CA ASP A 20 -39.19 -30.48 16.44
C ASP A 20 -40.10 -29.26 16.18
N LEU A 21 -40.46 -28.48 17.21
CA LEU A 21 -41.15 -27.20 17.06
C LEU A 21 -40.16 -26.10 16.68
N HIS A 22 -40.18 -25.70 15.42
CA HIS A 22 -39.32 -24.66 14.88
C HIS A 22 -40.01 -23.30 14.94
N LEU A 23 -39.22 -22.23 15.08
CA LEU A 23 -39.74 -20.85 15.10
C LEU A 23 -40.33 -20.42 13.74
N GLU A 24 -40.04 -21.16 12.67
CA GLU A 24 -40.49 -20.92 11.28
C GLU A 24 -40.26 -19.48 10.77
N ASP A 25 -39.26 -18.80 11.31
CA ASP A 25 -38.90 -17.41 10.97
C ASP A 25 -38.25 -17.23 9.59
N GLY A 26 -38.03 -18.33 8.87
CA GLY A 26 -37.37 -18.35 7.56
C GLY A 26 -35.84 -18.31 7.63
N THR A 27 -35.23 -18.22 8.81
CA THR A 27 -33.78 -18.10 8.97
C THR A 27 -33.10 -19.47 9.01
N LYS A 28 -32.04 -19.64 8.22
CA LYS A 28 -31.13 -20.81 8.30
C LYS A 28 -29.69 -20.34 8.46
N LYS A 29 -28.98 -20.88 9.46
CA LYS A 29 -27.56 -20.63 9.70
C LYS A 29 -26.75 -21.79 9.12
N ILE A 30 -25.90 -21.52 8.14
CA ILE A 30 -25.04 -22.53 7.52
C ILE A 30 -23.62 -22.31 7.99
N PHE A 31 -23.00 -23.35 8.55
CA PHE A 31 -21.59 -23.36 8.89
C PHE A 31 -20.86 -24.36 8.00
N LEU A 32 -19.78 -23.92 7.37
CA LEU A 32 -18.96 -24.75 6.50
C LEU A 32 -17.64 -25.06 7.18
N ASN A 33 -17.27 -26.34 7.25
CA ASN A 33 -16.02 -26.78 7.86
C ASN A 33 -14.95 -27.00 6.79
N MET A 34 -14.02 -26.06 6.65
CA MET A 34 -12.99 -26.09 5.62
C MET A 34 -11.98 -27.25 5.75
N THR A 35 -11.89 -27.88 6.92
CA THR A 35 -10.97 -29.00 7.15
C THR A 35 -11.61 -30.37 6.99
N SER A 36 -12.94 -30.46 7.03
CA SER A 36 -13.62 -31.73 6.87
C SER A 36 -13.62 -32.17 5.42
N LYS A 37 -13.37 -33.46 5.18
CA LYS A 37 -13.53 -34.11 3.87
C LYS A 37 -14.84 -34.89 3.76
N ASN A 38 -15.70 -34.79 4.77
CA ASN A 38 -16.95 -35.54 4.86
C ASN A 38 -18.13 -34.68 4.36
N GLY A 39 -18.35 -34.74 3.06
CA GLY A 39 -19.39 -33.99 2.35
C GLY A 39 -19.49 -34.41 0.89
N SER A 40 -20.29 -33.69 0.09
CA SER A 40 -20.30 -33.89 -1.35
C SER A 40 -18.95 -33.47 -1.95
N LYS A 41 -18.50 -34.20 -2.98
CA LYS A 41 -17.20 -33.93 -3.62
C LYS A 41 -17.05 -32.49 -4.10
N ASP A 42 -18.13 -31.92 -4.66
CA ASP A 42 -18.14 -30.55 -5.16
C ASP A 42 -17.97 -29.54 -4.01
N LEU A 43 -18.66 -29.76 -2.89
CA LEU A 43 -18.53 -28.90 -1.71
C LEU A 43 -17.13 -29.01 -1.11
N ILE A 44 -16.59 -30.23 -0.99
CA ILE A 44 -15.23 -30.43 -0.48
C ILE A 44 -14.23 -29.72 -1.39
N SER A 45 -14.35 -29.88 -2.70
CA SER A 45 -13.45 -29.27 -3.68
C SER A 45 -13.48 -27.74 -3.61
N LEU A 46 -14.68 -27.15 -3.48
CA LEU A 46 -14.83 -25.71 -3.24
C LEU A 46 -14.17 -25.28 -1.92
N LEU A 47 -14.40 -26.02 -0.83
CA LEU A 47 -13.83 -25.68 0.47
C LEU A 47 -12.29 -25.80 0.49
N GLN A 48 -11.72 -26.78 -0.22
CA GLN A 48 -10.27 -26.91 -0.36
C GLN A 48 -9.69 -25.77 -1.21
N TYR A 49 -10.38 -25.38 -2.28
CA TYR A 49 -10.00 -24.20 -3.06
C TYR A 49 -10.07 -22.90 -2.23
N MET A 50 -11.12 -22.71 -1.42
CA MET A 50 -11.24 -21.54 -0.53
C MET A 50 -10.17 -21.53 0.57
N LYS A 51 -9.75 -22.70 1.05
CA LYS A 51 -8.69 -22.83 2.06
C LYS A 51 -7.32 -22.53 1.44
N GLU A 52 -7.05 -23.09 0.27
CA GLU A 52 -5.81 -22.93 -0.49
C GLU A 52 -6.18 -22.62 -1.94
N THR A 53 -6.15 -21.33 -2.26
CA THR A 53 -6.64 -20.75 -3.53
C THR A 53 -5.69 -21.04 -4.69
N ASP A 54 -5.67 -22.31 -5.07
CA ASP A 54 -4.92 -22.89 -6.17
C ASP A 54 -5.78 -23.98 -6.82
N ILE A 55 -6.11 -23.80 -8.10
CA ILE A 55 -6.93 -24.75 -8.87
C ILE A 55 -6.22 -26.09 -9.10
N ASP A 56 -4.90 -26.14 -8.95
CA ASP A 56 -4.08 -27.35 -9.10
C ASP A 56 -3.78 -28.02 -7.76
N ASN A 57 -4.39 -27.54 -6.67
CA ASN A 57 -4.36 -28.19 -5.38
C ASN A 57 -4.84 -29.66 -5.50
N PRO A 58 -4.01 -30.65 -5.13
CA PRO A 58 -4.36 -32.07 -5.26
C PRO A 58 -5.54 -32.49 -4.37
N GLU A 59 -5.91 -31.68 -3.37
CA GLU A 59 -7.08 -31.91 -2.51
C GLU A 59 -8.41 -31.52 -3.19
N ILE A 60 -8.35 -30.87 -4.37
CA ILE A 60 -9.52 -30.60 -5.22
C ILE A 60 -9.85 -31.88 -6.00
N ILE A 61 -10.93 -32.54 -5.59
CA ILE A 61 -11.35 -33.82 -6.15
C ILE A 61 -12.13 -33.61 -7.45
N VAL A 62 -12.88 -32.50 -7.55
CA VAL A 62 -13.75 -32.15 -8.68
C VAL A 62 -13.47 -30.72 -9.09
N LYS A 63 -13.04 -30.53 -10.35
CA LYS A 63 -12.90 -29.23 -10.99
C LYS A 63 -14.21 -28.84 -11.67
N ASP A 64 -15.17 -28.41 -10.87
CA ASP A 64 -16.45 -27.87 -11.33
C ASP A 64 -16.23 -26.55 -12.09
N GLU A 65 -17.01 -26.28 -13.14
CA GLU A 65 -16.91 -25.06 -13.97
C GLU A 65 -16.94 -23.79 -13.11
N ARG A 66 -17.74 -23.77 -12.03
CA ARG A 66 -17.85 -22.62 -11.13
C ARG A 66 -16.56 -22.33 -10.35
N ILE A 67 -15.78 -23.36 -10.03
CA ILE A 67 -14.49 -23.19 -9.35
C ILE A 67 -13.47 -22.64 -10.34
N VAL A 68 -13.52 -23.08 -11.60
CA VAL A 68 -12.65 -22.56 -12.67
C VAL A 68 -12.96 -21.09 -12.96
N GLU A 69 -14.24 -20.72 -13.08
CA GLU A 69 -14.66 -19.33 -13.23
C GLU A 69 -14.24 -18.47 -12.03
N LEU A 70 -14.42 -18.97 -10.82
CA LEU A 70 -13.97 -18.30 -9.60
C LEU A 70 -12.44 -18.10 -9.63
N ASP A 71 -11.67 -19.09 -10.05
CA ASP A 71 -10.21 -19.00 -10.13
C ASP A 71 -9.74 -17.95 -11.13
N GLN A 72 -10.42 -17.83 -12.26
CA GLN A 72 -10.13 -16.77 -13.22
C GLN A 72 -10.32 -15.37 -12.58
N ILE A 73 -11.47 -15.14 -11.93
CA ILE A 73 -11.77 -13.86 -11.28
C ILE A 73 -10.73 -13.56 -10.18
N VAL A 74 -10.37 -14.57 -9.38
CA VAL A 74 -9.40 -14.39 -8.30
C VAL A 74 -8.01 -14.06 -8.84
N ARG A 75 -7.57 -14.70 -9.93
CA ARG A 75 -6.28 -14.35 -10.57
C ARG A 75 -6.27 -12.91 -11.06
N GLU A 76 -7.31 -12.48 -11.76
CA GLU A 76 -7.43 -11.10 -12.25
C GLU A 76 -7.35 -10.08 -11.12
N VAL A 77 -8.04 -10.33 -10.00
CA VAL A 77 -8.02 -9.44 -8.82
C VAL A 77 -6.64 -9.43 -8.14
N LYS A 78 -6.02 -10.60 -7.92
CA LYS A 78 -4.68 -10.69 -7.31
C LYS A 78 -3.63 -9.97 -8.15
N GLU A 79 -3.64 -10.17 -9.46
CA GLU A 79 -2.73 -9.47 -10.39
C GLU A 79 -2.92 -7.94 -10.30
N SER A 80 -4.16 -7.47 -10.20
CA SER A 80 -4.46 -6.04 -10.05
C SER A 80 -3.95 -5.47 -8.72
N GLU A 81 -4.13 -6.18 -7.61
CA GLU A 81 -3.64 -5.74 -6.29
C GLU A 81 -2.11 -5.71 -6.24
N GLU A 82 -1.45 -6.74 -6.77
CA GLU A 82 0.01 -6.80 -6.87
C GLU A 82 0.54 -5.67 -7.76
N TRP A 83 -0.13 -5.38 -8.88
CA TRP A 83 0.24 -4.29 -9.77
C TRP A 83 0.15 -2.90 -9.10
N GLU A 84 -0.93 -2.64 -8.37
CA GLU A 84 -1.05 -1.37 -7.62
C GLU A 84 -0.01 -1.28 -6.50
N ALA A 85 0.33 -2.38 -5.82
CA ALA A 85 1.41 -2.41 -4.83
C ALA A 85 2.78 -2.06 -5.46
N VAL A 86 3.10 -2.65 -6.63
CA VAL A 86 4.33 -2.33 -7.37
C VAL A 86 4.39 -0.86 -7.74
N LYS A 87 3.29 -0.31 -8.26
CA LYS A 87 3.19 1.10 -8.66
C LYS A 87 3.37 2.05 -7.48
N MET A 88 2.78 1.74 -6.32
CA MET A 88 2.97 2.51 -5.10
C MET A 88 4.44 2.49 -4.64
N ASN A 89 5.08 1.33 -4.65
CA ASN A 89 6.51 1.21 -4.32
C ASN A 89 7.40 2.02 -5.27
N ILE A 90 7.15 1.96 -6.58
CA ILE A 90 7.91 2.74 -7.58
C ILE A 90 7.73 4.24 -7.34
N LEU A 91 6.50 4.68 -7.06
CA LEU A 91 6.22 6.08 -6.78
C LEU A 91 6.94 6.54 -5.50
N GLU A 92 6.90 5.72 -4.43
CA GLU A 92 7.58 6.04 -3.17
C GLU A 92 9.09 6.17 -3.35
N VAL A 93 9.72 5.22 -4.07
CA VAL A 93 11.15 5.27 -4.39
C VAL A 93 11.49 6.50 -5.24
N GLY A 94 10.65 6.80 -6.24
CA GLY A 94 10.82 7.98 -7.09
C GLY A 94 10.76 9.29 -6.29
N VAL A 95 9.81 9.42 -5.37
CA VAL A 95 9.67 10.59 -4.49
C VAL A 95 10.88 10.72 -3.55
N LYS A 96 11.30 9.63 -2.90
CA LYS A 96 12.48 9.64 -2.01
C LYS A 96 13.73 10.08 -2.75
N ARG A 97 14.02 9.46 -3.90
CA ARG A 97 15.18 9.82 -4.72
C ARG A 97 15.12 11.25 -5.22
N GLY A 98 13.94 11.72 -5.63
CA GLY A 98 13.73 13.10 -6.06
C GLY A 98 13.99 14.11 -4.95
N LEU A 99 13.57 13.80 -3.71
CA LEU A 99 13.82 14.64 -2.54
C LEU A 99 15.31 14.68 -2.18
N GLU A 100 15.98 13.53 -2.15
CA GLU A 100 17.42 13.43 -1.87
C GLU A 100 18.24 14.22 -2.90
N GLN A 101 17.99 14.00 -4.18
CA GLN A 101 18.66 14.73 -5.26
C GLN A 101 18.36 16.24 -5.22
N GLY A 102 17.12 16.61 -4.89
CA GLY A 102 16.72 18.01 -4.74
C GLY A 102 17.44 18.69 -3.57
N LEU A 103 17.60 17.99 -2.45
CA LEU A 103 18.32 18.48 -1.28
C LEU A 103 19.81 18.62 -1.56
N GLU A 104 20.45 17.60 -2.14
CA GLU A 104 21.86 17.60 -2.51
C GLU A 104 22.18 18.77 -3.46
N ARG A 105 21.42 18.90 -4.55
CA ARG A 105 21.57 20.03 -5.48
C ARG A 105 21.31 21.38 -4.81
N GLY A 106 20.35 21.45 -3.89
CA GLY A 106 20.04 22.68 -3.16
C GLY A 106 21.16 23.11 -2.21
N LEU A 107 21.85 22.15 -1.58
CA LEU A 107 23.02 22.40 -0.73
C LEU A 107 24.21 22.85 -1.58
N GLU A 108 24.52 22.12 -2.65
CA GLU A 108 25.62 22.44 -3.58
C GLU A 108 25.45 23.86 -4.17
N GLN A 109 24.25 24.16 -4.70
CA GLN A 109 23.93 25.51 -5.20
C GLN A 109 24.02 26.58 -4.10
N GLY A 110 23.64 26.25 -2.87
CA GLY A 110 23.73 27.16 -1.73
C GLY A 110 25.17 27.49 -1.36
N GLU A 111 26.04 26.49 -1.35
CA GLU A 111 27.48 26.64 -1.10
C GLU A 111 28.16 27.43 -2.21
N GLU A 112 27.91 27.11 -3.47
CA GLU A 112 28.44 27.86 -4.63
C GLU A 112 28.05 29.34 -4.59
N LEU A 113 26.77 29.62 -4.28
CA LEU A 113 26.27 30.99 -4.14
C LEU A 113 26.98 31.73 -3.00
N PHE A 114 27.13 31.08 -1.84
CA PHE A 114 27.80 31.69 -0.69
C PHE A 114 29.30 31.91 -0.93
N ALA A 115 29.98 30.98 -1.60
CA ALA A 115 31.36 31.13 -2.01
C ALA A 115 31.53 32.33 -2.97
N SER A 116 30.68 32.41 -4.00
CA SER A 116 30.67 33.53 -4.96
C SER A 116 30.42 34.88 -4.29
N LEU A 117 29.51 34.94 -3.31
CA LEU A 117 29.24 36.15 -2.54
C LEU A 117 30.44 36.53 -1.67
N THR A 118 31.08 35.55 -1.04
CA THR A 118 32.25 35.75 -0.19
C THR A 118 33.42 36.33 -0.98
N GLU A 119 33.70 35.77 -2.16
CA GLU A 119 34.76 36.26 -3.06
C GLU A 119 34.54 37.73 -3.45
N ARG A 120 33.31 38.10 -3.80
CA ARG A 120 32.98 39.48 -4.20
C ARG A 120 33.05 40.48 -3.03
N LEU A 121 32.52 40.11 -1.87
CA LEU A 121 32.56 40.98 -0.68
C LEU A 121 34.00 41.18 -0.17
N ILE A 122 34.85 40.17 -0.23
CA ILE A 122 36.28 40.30 0.10
C ILE A 122 36.98 41.21 -0.91
N SER A 123 36.70 41.05 -2.21
CA SER A 123 37.28 41.90 -3.26
C SER A 123 36.90 43.38 -3.10
N ASP A 124 35.71 43.66 -2.58
CA ASP A 124 35.21 45.02 -2.31
C ASP A 124 35.56 45.53 -0.89
N ASP A 125 36.37 44.79 -0.12
CA ASP A 125 36.76 45.09 1.27
C ASP A 125 35.58 45.23 2.27
N ARG A 126 34.43 44.60 1.95
CA ARG A 126 33.18 44.63 2.73
C ARG A 126 33.09 43.49 3.76
N VAL A 127 34.12 43.37 4.60
CA VAL A 127 34.24 42.25 5.57
C VAL A 127 33.16 42.29 6.66
N GLU A 128 32.71 43.46 7.09
CA GLU A 128 31.63 43.58 8.08
C GLU A 128 30.26 43.12 7.52
N ASP A 129 29.99 43.41 6.24
CA ASP A 129 28.78 42.93 5.56
C ASP A 129 28.79 41.41 5.42
N LEU A 130 29.96 40.80 5.17
CA LEU A 130 30.12 39.34 5.15
C LEU A 130 29.81 38.71 6.52
N LYS A 131 30.34 39.28 7.62
CA LYS A 131 30.04 38.82 8.98
C LYS A 131 28.56 38.89 9.31
N GLN A 132 27.89 39.95 8.90
CA GLN A 132 26.45 40.11 9.10
C GLN A 132 25.65 39.15 8.19
N ALA A 133 26.04 38.97 6.93
CA ALA A 133 25.38 38.09 5.97
C ALA A 133 25.47 36.60 6.35
N ALA A 134 26.51 36.18 7.07
CA ALA A 134 26.60 34.82 7.62
C ALA A 134 25.45 34.53 8.60
N LYS A 135 25.02 35.54 9.38
CA LYS A 135 24.00 35.41 10.44
C LYS A 135 22.61 35.83 9.99
N ASP A 136 22.50 36.84 9.12
CA ASP A 136 21.24 37.37 8.64
C ASP A 136 20.94 36.92 7.21
N LYS A 137 19.97 36.01 7.09
CA LYS A 137 19.48 35.48 5.81
C LYS A 137 18.84 36.57 4.92
N LYS A 138 18.19 37.58 5.50
CA LYS A 138 17.56 38.67 4.73
C LYS A 138 18.62 39.58 4.12
N LEU A 139 19.63 39.96 4.90
CA LEU A 139 20.76 40.73 4.41
C LEU A 139 21.51 39.95 3.32
N ARG A 140 21.81 38.67 3.57
CA ARG A 140 22.44 37.78 2.58
C ARG A 140 21.66 37.73 1.26
N SER A 141 20.33 37.65 1.32
CA SER A 141 19.49 37.67 0.12
C SER A 141 19.54 38.99 -0.65
N LYS A 142 19.67 40.14 0.04
CA LYS A 142 19.83 41.44 -0.63
C LYS A 142 21.19 41.53 -1.31
N LEU A 143 22.25 41.07 -0.66
CA LEU A 143 23.60 41.04 -1.23
C LEU A 143 23.68 40.11 -2.45
N TYR A 144 23.03 38.94 -2.41
CA TYR A 144 22.92 38.09 -3.60
C TYR A 144 22.25 38.80 -4.79
N GLN A 145 21.26 39.65 -4.55
CA GLN A 145 20.62 40.45 -5.61
C GLN A 145 21.50 41.61 -6.08
N GLU A 146 22.18 42.29 -5.15
CA GLU A 146 23.10 43.39 -5.42
C GLU A 146 24.22 42.96 -6.37
N TYR A 147 24.82 41.80 -6.10
CA TYR A 147 25.82 41.19 -6.97
C TYR A 147 25.21 40.41 -8.15
N GLY A 148 23.88 40.34 -8.30
CA GLY A 148 23.24 39.61 -9.41
C GLY A 148 23.54 38.11 -9.42
N LEU A 149 23.81 37.51 -8.26
CA LEU A 149 24.13 36.09 -8.10
C LEU A 149 22.90 35.18 -8.20
N VAL A 150 21.70 35.74 -8.06
CA VAL A 150 20.43 35.02 -8.22
C VAL A 150 19.56 35.70 -9.26
N LYS A 151 18.99 34.89 -10.18
CA LYS A 151 17.96 35.37 -11.11
C LYS A 151 16.70 35.72 -10.31
N THR A 152 16.29 36.98 -10.31
CA THR A 152 14.95 37.36 -9.87
C THR A 152 13.94 36.63 -10.76
N LYS A 153 13.15 35.72 -10.17
CA LYS A 153 11.99 35.14 -10.84
C LYS A 153 11.07 36.30 -11.26
N LYS A 154 11.03 36.62 -12.55
CA LYS A 154 9.95 37.44 -13.10
C LYS A 154 8.67 36.66 -12.86
N LYS A 155 7.74 37.27 -12.11
CA LYS A 155 6.37 36.80 -11.95
C LYS A 155 5.68 36.71 -13.31
#